data_AF-A0A9P3PK53-F1
#
_entry.id   AF-A0A9P3PK53-F1
#
_cell.length_a   1.000
_cell.length_b   1.000
_cell.length_c   1.000
_cell.angle_alpha   90.00
_cell.angle_beta   90.00
_cell.angle_gamma   90.00
#
_symmetry.space_group_name_H-M   'P 1'
#
loop_
_entity.id
_entity.type
_entity.pdbx_description
1 polymer ?
#
loop_
_entity_poly.entity_id
_entity_poly.type
_entity_poly.pdbx_seq_one_letter_code
_entity_poly.pdbx_strand_id
1 'polypeptide(L)'
;MNTNHAALAGRSLNTVSAEMDLCELLHAMRLSAAKVPESDVPDVLMQENTSCSTSDTLASSSSSLSSESTEPHGCAYLQAIRDQFDQYATVGGEYLEAIFTHREIFSSFPAAHHQCARAFSDLAYMLEQRAWRADRDADTEAVSAFRHEAWMIAATLPSASKQASTSNGFPSYVCMMPAM
;
A
#
# COMPACT_ATOMS: atom_id res chain seq x y z
N MET A 1 4.38 -40.67 -61.26
CA MET A 1 5.55 -39.81 -61.03
C MET A 1 5.27 -38.93 -59.82
N ASN A 2 5.96 -39.26 -58.72
CA ASN A 2 6.27 -38.55 -57.48
C ASN A 2 5.20 -37.80 -56.67
N THR A 3 4.78 -38.48 -55.60
CA THR A 3 4.55 -37.96 -54.25
C THR A 3 5.84 -37.39 -53.65
N ASN A 4 5.79 -36.19 -53.04
CA ASN A 4 6.86 -35.69 -52.16
C ASN A 4 6.31 -35.47 -50.75
N HIS A 5 6.71 -36.38 -49.85
CA HIS A 5 6.82 -36.16 -48.41
C HIS A 5 8.08 -35.33 -48.14
N ALA A 6 8.01 -34.34 -47.25
CA ALA A 6 9.16 -33.91 -46.46
C ALA A 6 8.68 -33.25 -45.17
N ALA A 7 8.77 -34.01 -44.08
CA ALA A 7 8.83 -33.51 -42.71
C ALA A 7 10.19 -32.85 -42.47
N LEU A 8 10.24 -31.85 -41.57
CA LEU A 8 11.36 -31.33 -40.77
C LEU A 8 10.80 -30.05 -40.09
N ALA A 9 11.12 -29.62 -38.88
CA ALA A 9 11.73 -30.15 -37.68
C ALA A 9 11.55 -29.02 -36.65
N GLY A 10 11.36 -29.36 -35.38
CA GLY A 10 11.05 -28.43 -34.31
C GLY A 10 12.07 -27.30 -34.16
N ARG A 11 11.57 -26.08 -33.98
CA ARG A 11 12.30 -25.01 -33.33
C ARG A 11 11.82 -24.93 -31.89
N SER A 12 12.63 -25.51 -31.01
CA SER A 12 12.63 -25.26 -29.59
C SER A 12 12.75 -23.75 -29.37
N LEU A 13 11.69 -23.13 -28.87
CA LEU A 13 11.78 -21.78 -28.32
C LEU A 13 12.54 -21.94 -27.01
N ASN A 14 13.82 -21.56 -27.03
CA ASN A 14 14.63 -21.41 -25.84
C ASN A 14 13.88 -20.50 -24.88
N THR A 15 13.31 -21.11 -23.84
CA THR A 15 12.87 -20.44 -22.63
C THR A 15 14.10 -19.79 -22.03
N VAL A 16 14.28 -18.50 -22.26
CA VAL A 16 15.21 -17.69 -21.48
C VAL A 16 14.58 -17.61 -20.09
N SER A 17 14.93 -18.59 -19.25
CA SER A 17 14.73 -18.55 -17.82
C SER A 17 15.65 -17.46 -17.28
N ALA A 18 15.24 -16.20 -17.43
CA ALA A 18 15.85 -15.09 -16.72
C ALA A 18 15.21 -15.05 -15.33
N GLU A 19 15.56 -16.03 -14.49
CA GLU A 19 15.61 -15.76 -13.05
C GLU A 19 16.77 -14.78 -12.87
N MET A 20 16.46 -13.50 -13.06
CA MET A 20 17.39 -12.42 -12.75
C MET A 20 17.44 -12.35 -11.23
N ASP A 21 18.54 -12.82 -10.65
CA ASP A 21 18.73 -12.80 -9.20
C ASP A 21 18.73 -11.34 -8.71
N LEU A 22 17.67 -10.96 -8.02
CA LEU A 22 17.50 -9.64 -7.40
C LEU A 22 18.69 -9.30 -6.49
N CYS A 23 19.33 -10.31 -5.88
CA CYS A 23 20.50 -10.10 -5.04
C CYS A 23 21.74 -9.69 -5.86
N GLU A 24 21.93 -10.26 -7.06
CA GLU A 24 23.00 -9.82 -7.97
C GLU A 24 22.74 -8.41 -8.49
N LEU A 25 21.49 -8.07 -8.81
CA LEU A 25 21.14 -6.74 -9.31
C LEU A 25 21.38 -5.64 -8.26
N LEU A 26 21.00 -5.89 -7.00
CA LEU A 26 21.25 -4.97 -5.88
C LEU A 26 22.76 -4.82 -5.58
N HIS A 27 23.54 -5.89 -5.72
CA HIS A 27 25.00 -5.81 -5.60
C HIS A 27 25.64 -5.04 -6.75
N ALA A 28 25.14 -5.22 -7.98
CA ALA A 28 25.62 -4.50 -9.17
C ALA A 28 25.34 -3.00 -9.07
N MET A 29 24.22 -2.61 -8.47
CA MET A 29 23.85 -1.21 -8.28
C MET A 29 24.59 -0.50 -7.15
N ARG A 30 25.54 -1.16 -6.46
CA ARG A 30 26.40 -0.66 -5.37
C ARG A 30 26.39 0.87 -5.26
N LEU A 31 25.39 1.38 -4.53
CA LEU A 31 25.26 2.78 -4.20
C LEU A 31 26.38 3.06 -3.21
N SER A 32 27.55 3.45 -3.73
CA SER A 32 28.64 3.94 -2.90
C SER A 32 28.10 5.14 -2.16
N ALA A 33 27.92 4.99 -0.85
CA ALA A 33 27.48 6.02 0.07
C ALA A 33 28.31 7.28 -0.15
N ALA A 34 27.74 8.23 -0.90
CA ALA A 34 28.33 9.53 -1.13
C ALA A 34 28.18 10.30 0.17
N LYS A 35 29.32 10.49 0.82
CA LYS A 35 29.55 11.28 2.02
C LYS A 35 28.97 12.69 1.83
N VAL A 36 27.90 12.99 2.55
CA VAL A 36 27.34 14.34 2.66
C VAL A 36 28.37 15.23 3.38
N PRO A 37 28.80 16.37 2.79
CA PRO A 37 29.61 17.34 3.50
C PRO A 37 28.75 18.10 4.51
N GLU A 38 29.21 18.09 5.76
CA GLU A 38 28.79 18.96 6.86
C GLU A 38 28.81 20.43 6.42
N SER A 39 27.71 21.13 6.67
CA SER A 39 27.67 22.59 6.70
C SER A 39 27.14 23.02 8.06
N ASP A 40 28.07 23.34 8.94
CA ASP A 40 27.86 24.08 10.18
C ASP A 40 27.21 25.44 9.91
N VAL A 41 26.12 25.73 10.62
CA VAL A 41 25.72 27.10 10.95
C VAL A 41 25.02 27.10 12.31
N PRO A 42 25.51 27.87 13.30
CA PRO A 42 24.91 27.92 14.64
C PRO A 42 23.88 29.05 14.81
N ASP A 43 23.01 28.84 15.80
CA ASP A 43 22.29 29.80 16.66
C ASP A 43 21.31 30.82 16.03
N VAL A 44 20.03 30.74 16.41
CA VAL A 44 19.37 31.74 17.29
C VAL A 44 18.08 31.13 17.86
N LEU A 45 18.07 30.94 19.18
CA LEU A 45 16.88 30.73 20.00
C LEU A 45 16.05 32.02 20.06
N MET A 46 14.75 31.93 19.78
CA MET A 46 13.75 32.86 20.30
C MET A 46 12.71 32.04 21.08
N GLN A 47 12.97 31.88 22.37
CA GLN A 47 11.97 31.50 23.37
C GLN A 47 11.06 32.71 23.59
N GLU A 48 9.82 32.62 23.13
CA GLU A 48 8.76 33.55 23.55
C GLU A 48 7.81 32.82 24.50
N ASN A 49 8.13 32.98 25.77
CA ASN A 49 7.30 32.69 26.93
C ASN A 49 6.15 33.71 27.03
N THR A 50 5.05 33.50 26.30
CA THR A 50 3.81 34.24 26.58
C THR A 50 2.90 33.42 27.46
N SER A 51 3.04 33.59 28.78
CA SER A 51 2.02 33.20 29.74
C SER A 51 0.85 34.17 29.67
N CYS A 52 -0.33 33.70 29.27
CA CYS A 52 -1.59 34.31 29.65
C CYS A 52 -2.42 33.26 30.38
N SER A 53 -2.37 33.31 31.71
CA SER A 53 -3.29 32.61 32.59
C SER A 53 -4.66 33.27 32.50
N THR A 54 -5.66 32.53 32.05
CA THR A 54 -7.06 32.73 32.44
C THR A 54 -7.70 31.36 32.60
N SER A 55 -7.91 31.01 33.86
CA SER A 55 -8.72 29.87 34.29
C SER A 55 -10.15 30.02 33.77
N ASP A 56 -10.75 28.93 33.30
CA ASP A 56 -12.06 28.49 33.75
C ASP A 56 -12.26 27.01 33.39
N THR A 57 -12.20 26.20 34.44
CA THR A 57 -12.65 24.81 34.54
C THR A 57 -14.07 24.64 34.02
N LEU A 58 -14.31 23.72 33.06
CA LEU A 58 -15.40 22.74 33.10
C LEU A 58 -15.17 21.59 32.08
N ALA A 59 -15.29 20.36 32.59
CA ALA A 59 -15.50 19.09 31.88
C ALA A 59 -14.40 18.58 30.92
N SER A 60 -13.33 18.03 31.49
CA SER A 60 -12.46 17.07 30.82
C SER A 60 -13.25 15.80 30.46
N SER A 61 -13.81 15.76 29.25
CA SER A 61 -13.85 14.49 28.52
C SER A 61 -12.43 14.23 28.07
N SER A 62 -11.72 13.39 28.82
CA SER A 62 -10.45 12.83 28.38
C SER A 62 -10.72 11.91 27.18
N SER A 63 -10.97 12.51 26.02
CA SER A 63 -10.56 11.91 24.76
C SER A 63 -9.06 11.84 24.87
N SER A 64 -8.55 10.67 25.20
CA SER A 64 -7.11 10.39 25.15
C SER A 64 -6.63 10.83 23.77
N LEU A 65 -6.00 12.00 23.71
CA LEU A 65 -5.04 12.35 22.68
C LEU A 65 -3.87 11.42 22.94
N SER A 66 -4.08 10.14 22.63
CA SER A 66 -3.00 9.26 22.26
C SER A 66 -2.25 10.07 21.22
N SER A 67 -1.02 10.46 21.53
CA SER A 67 0.00 10.67 20.53
C SER A 67 0.00 9.39 19.72
N GLU A 68 -0.87 9.36 18.71
CA GLU A 68 -1.07 8.23 17.83
C GLU A 68 0.23 8.18 17.06
N SER A 69 1.16 7.37 17.58
CA SER A 69 2.08 6.64 16.72
C SER A 69 1.17 5.91 15.76
N THR A 70 0.86 6.58 14.64
CA THR A 70 -0.04 6.13 13.61
C THR A 70 0.74 5.04 12.91
N GLU A 71 0.74 3.85 13.51
CA GLU A 71 1.22 2.64 12.86
C GLU A 71 0.56 2.59 11.48
N PRO A 72 1.36 2.65 10.40
CA PRO A 72 0.83 2.82 9.07
C PRO A 72 0.03 1.56 8.70
N HIS A 73 -1.28 1.73 8.56
CA HIS A 73 -2.17 0.62 8.20
C HIS A 73 -1.96 0.20 6.74
N GLY A 74 -2.13 -1.10 6.49
CA GLY A 74 -2.12 -1.67 5.13
C GLY A 74 -0.89 -2.52 4.85
N CYS A 75 -0.84 -3.09 3.66
CA CYS A 75 0.35 -3.81 3.19
C CYS A 75 1.47 -2.81 2.85
N ALA A 76 2.71 -3.31 2.77
CA ALA A 76 3.89 -2.50 2.47
C ALA A 76 3.73 -1.64 1.21
N TYR A 77 2.99 -2.13 0.21
CA TYR A 77 2.68 -1.36 -1.00
C TYR A 77 1.84 -0.11 -0.73
N LEU A 78 0.76 -0.23 0.06
CA LEU A 78 -0.09 0.91 0.42
C LEU A 78 0.63 1.88 1.38
N GLN A 79 1.52 1.37 2.22
CA GLN A 79 2.38 2.21 3.06
C GLN A 79 3.32 3.06 2.18
N ALA A 80 3.94 2.47 1.17
CA ALA A 80 4.78 3.20 0.22
C ALA A 80 4.00 4.29 -0.54
N ILE A 81 2.76 4.00 -0.96
CA ILE A 81 1.88 5.01 -1.60
C ILE A 81 1.57 6.16 -0.63
N ARG A 82 1.32 5.84 0.64
CA ARG A 82 1.04 6.84 1.68
C ARG A 82 2.25 7.75 1.92
N ASP A 83 3.46 7.22 1.90
CA ASP A 83 4.68 8.02 2.13
C ASP A 83 4.93 9.04 1.01
N GLN A 84 4.51 8.72 -0.22
CA GLN A 84 4.61 9.63 -1.38
C GLN A 84 3.32 10.40 -1.66
N PHE A 85 2.34 10.39 -0.74
CA PHE A 85 0.98 10.83 -1.02
C PHE A 85 0.86 12.32 -1.34
N ASP A 86 1.72 13.17 -0.79
CA ASP A 86 1.71 14.61 -1.04
C ASP A 86 1.95 14.96 -2.53
N GLN A 87 2.77 14.14 -3.19
CA GLN A 87 3.16 14.27 -4.59
C GLN A 87 2.32 13.39 -5.53
N TYR A 88 1.35 12.67 -4.99
CA TYR A 88 0.57 11.68 -5.73
C TYR A 88 -0.40 12.33 -6.73
N ALA A 89 -0.20 12.06 -8.03
CA ALA A 89 -0.93 12.69 -9.11
C ALA A 89 -2.19 11.90 -9.50
N THR A 90 -3.34 12.55 -9.51
CA THR A 90 -4.61 11.89 -9.84
C THR A 90 -5.00 12.04 -11.32
N VAL A 91 -4.50 13.07 -12.01
CA VAL A 91 -4.83 13.38 -13.42
C VAL A 91 -4.28 12.38 -14.45
N GLY A 92 -3.38 11.46 -14.05
CA GLY A 92 -2.83 10.42 -14.91
C GLY A 92 -3.44 9.03 -14.71
N GLY A 93 -4.37 8.86 -13.77
CA GLY A 93 -4.87 7.53 -13.39
C GLY A 93 -3.90 6.72 -12.53
N GLU A 94 -2.90 7.35 -11.88
CA GLU A 94 -1.96 6.64 -10.99
C GLU A 94 -2.69 5.91 -9.84
N TYR A 95 -3.82 6.46 -9.39
CA TYR A 95 -4.70 5.81 -8.41
C TYR A 95 -5.29 4.49 -8.91
N LEU A 96 -5.54 4.35 -10.22
CA LEU A 96 -6.02 3.10 -10.82
C LEU A 96 -4.90 2.06 -10.87
N GLU A 97 -3.68 2.48 -11.23
CA GLU A 97 -2.50 1.61 -11.18
C GLU A 97 -2.25 1.10 -9.76
N ALA A 98 -2.41 1.96 -8.75
CA ALA A 98 -2.35 1.55 -7.34
C ALA A 98 -3.40 0.51 -6.97
N ILE A 99 -4.64 0.70 -7.42
CA ILE A 99 -5.73 -0.27 -7.17
C ILE A 99 -5.43 -1.60 -7.86
N PHE A 100 -5.02 -1.60 -9.13
CA PHE A 100 -4.75 -2.84 -9.87
C PHE A 100 -3.53 -3.58 -9.31
N THR A 101 -2.45 -2.87 -9.01
CA THR A 101 -1.25 -3.45 -8.39
C THR A 101 -1.59 -4.04 -7.02
N HIS A 102 -2.35 -3.31 -6.20
CA HIS A 102 -2.84 -3.85 -4.93
C HIS A 102 -3.65 -5.13 -5.13
N ARG A 103 -4.56 -5.17 -6.10
CA ARG A 103 -5.39 -6.36 -6.37
C ARG A 103 -4.57 -7.57 -6.80
N GLU A 104 -3.54 -7.37 -7.61
CA GLU A 104 -2.62 -8.44 -8.02
C GLU A 104 -1.88 -9.03 -6.80
N ILE A 105 -1.32 -8.16 -5.96
CA ILE A 105 -0.63 -8.57 -4.73
C ILE A 105 -1.62 -9.24 -3.75
N PHE A 106 -2.82 -8.68 -3.61
CA PHE A 106 -3.89 -9.21 -2.77
C PHE A 106 -4.31 -10.60 -3.21
N SER A 107 -4.48 -10.83 -4.52
CA SER A 107 -4.86 -12.13 -5.08
C SER A 107 -3.81 -13.22 -4.80
N SER A 108 -2.54 -12.83 -4.72
CA SER A 108 -1.43 -13.74 -4.44
C SER A 108 -1.42 -14.19 -2.97
N PHE A 109 -1.74 -13.28 -2.04
CA PHE A 109 -1.78 -13.61 -0.60
C PHE A 109 -2.79 -12.76 0.20
N PRO A 110 -4.09 -13.12 0.19
CA PRO A 110 -5.15 -12.33 0.84
C PRO A 110 -4.98 -12.20 2.36
N ALA A 111 -4.38 -13.20 3.02
CA ALA A 111 -4.17 -13.19 4.46
C ALA A 111 -3.19 -12.11 4.95
N ALA A 112 -2.32 -11.56 4.09
CA ALA A 112 -1.46 -10.43 4.47
C ALA A 112 -2.18 -9.08 4.47
N HIS A 113 -3.44 -9.00 4.03
CA HIS A 113 -4.10 -7.74 3.69
C HIS A 113 -5.21 -7.31 4.67
N HIS A 114 -5.16 -7.77 5.92
CA HIS A 114 -6.19 -7.52 6.94
C HIS A 114 -6.46 -6.03 7.24
N GLN A 115 -5.46 -5.18 7.06
CA GLN A 115 -5.56 -3.73 7.32
C GLN A 115 -5.69 -2.89 6.04
N CYS A 116 -5.75 -3.50 4.86
CA CYS A 116 -5.77 -2.76 3.60
C CYS A 116 -7.08 -2.00 3.39
N ALA A 117 -8.21 -2.53 3.88
CA ALA A 117 -9.48 -1.80 3.85
C ALA A 117 -9.41 -0.46 4.62
N ARG A 118 -8.73 -0.45 5.78
CA ARG A 118 -8.49 0.77 6.55
C ARG A 118 -7.51 1.69 5.82
N ALA A 119 -6.41 1.15 5.29
CA ALA A 119 -5.43 1.93 4.53
C ALA A 119 -6.04 2.68 3.33
N PHE A 120 -6.89 2.02 2.54
CA PHE A 120 -7.60 2.67 1.44
C PHE A 120 -8.59 3.75 1.91
N SER A 121 -9.25 3.52 3.05
CA SER A 121 -10.12 4.52 3.66
C SER A 121 -9.34 5.76 4.10
N ASP A 122 -8.14 5.56 4.67
CA ASP A 122 -7.23 6.64 5.02
C ASP A 122 -6.73 7.39 3.77
N LEU A 123 -6.36 6.69 2.69
CA LEU A 123 -5.97 7.31 1.42
C LEU A 123 -7.09 8.18 0.85
N ALA A 124 -8.33 7.69 0.86
CA ALA A 124 -9.50 8.48 0.46
C ALA A 124 -9.68 9.72 1.33
N TYR A 125 -9.55 9.58 2.66
CA TYR A 125 -9.67 10.69 3.60
C TYR A 125 -8.56 11.75 3.41
N MET A 126 -7.33 11.33 3.12
CA MET A 126 -6.23 12.25 2.82
C MET A 126 -6.46 13.00 1.50
N LEU A 127 -7.01 12.34 0.47
CA LEU A 127 -7.39 13.01 -0.78
C LEU A 127 -8.52 14.04 -0.56
N GLU A 128 -9.51 13.71 0.25
CA GLU A 128 -10.64 14.63 0.55
C GLU A 128 -10.18 15.93 1.24
N GLN A 129 -9.16 15.83 2.10
CA GLN A 129 -8.62 16.99 2.83
C GLN A 129 -7.56 17.76 2.06
N ARG A 130 -7.14 17.27 0.89
CA ARG A 130 -6.10 17.88 0.10
C ARG A 130 -6.48 19.31 -0.28
N ALA A 131 -5.53 20.23 -0.08
CA ALA A 131 -5.70 21.63 -0.46
C ALA A 131 -6.04 21.74 -1.96
N TRP A 132 -6.76 22.80 -2.33
CA TRP A 132 -7.17 23.01 -3.71
C TRP A 132 -5.95 23.05 -4.65
N ARG A 133 -6.01 22.28 -5.74
CA ARG A 133 -5.03 22.26 -6.83
C ARG A 133 -5.77 22.19 -8.17
N ALA A 134 -5.12 22.55 -9.28
CA ALA A 134 -5.74 22.56 -10.60
C ALA A 134 -6.13 21.17 -11.12
N ASP A 135 -5.51 20.12 -10.58
CA ASP A 135 -5.73 18.69 -10.86
C ASP A 135 -6.81 18.05 -9.98
N ARG A 136 -7.44 18.81 -9.08
CA ARG A 136 -8.36 18.31 -8.04
C ARG A 136 -9.64 17.65 -8.58
N ASP A 137 -10.05 17.93 -9.81
CA ASP A 137 -11.24 17.29 -10.39
C ASP A 137 -11.10 15.75 -10.40
N ALA A 138 -9.88 15.24 -10.64
CA ALA A 138 -9.58 13.82 -10.61
C ALA A 138 -9.51 13.22 -9.18
N ASP A 139 -9.32 14.05 -8.14
CA ASP A 139 -9.30 13.56 -6.76
C ASP A 139 -10.66 12.97 -6.36
N THR A 140 -11.77 13.52 -6.88
CA THR A 140 -13.12 13.02 -6.55
C THR A 140 -13.34 11.60 -7.06
N GLU A 141 -12.87 11.29 -8.27
CA GLU A 141 -12.91 9.95 -8.84
C GLU A 141 -11.98 9.01 -8.07
N ALA A 142 -10.76 9.45 -7.75
CA ALA A 142 -9.81 8.68 -6.96
C ALA A 142 -10.33 8.32 -5.56
N VAL A 143 -10.96 9.28 -4.87
CA VAL A 143 -11.62 9.06 -3.58
C VAL A 143 -12.70 7.99 -3.70
N SER A 144 -13.56 8.09 -4.72
CA SER A 144 -14.62 7.11 -4.94
C SER A 144 -14.06 5.71 -5.21
N ALA A 145 -12.97 5.63 -5.98
CA ALA A 145 -12.31 4.38 -6.32
C ALA A 145 -11.65 3.73 -5.08
N PHE A 146 -10.94 4.50 -4.25
CA PHE A 146 -10.34 4.00 -3.02
C PHE A 146 -11.39 3.56 -1.99
N ARG A 147 -12.49 4.30 -1.84
CA ARG A 147 -13.60 3.87 -0.97
C ARG A 147 -14.25 2.57 -1.46
N HIS A 148 -14.42 2.43 -2.79
CA HIS A 148 -14.94 1.20 -3.37
C HIS A 148 -13.98 0.02 -3.13
N GLU A 149 -12.68 0.22 -3.31
CA GLU A 149 -11.68 -0.82 -3.07
C GLU A 149 -11.64 -1.22 -1.58
N ALA A 150 -11.72 -0.27 -0.66
CA ALA A 150 -11.83 -0.55 0.77
C ALA A 150 -13.03 -1.46 1.10
N TRP A 151 -14.19 -1.17 0.49
CA TRP A 151 -15.40 -1.97 0.64
C TRP A 151 -15.23 -3.39 0.07
N MET A 152 -14.64 -3.53 -1.11
CA MET A 152 -14.36 -4.83 -1.73
C MET A 152 -13.47 -5.70 -0.83
N ILE A 153 -12.38 -5.14 -0.29
CA ILE A 153 -11.49 -5.86 0.62
C ILE A 153 -12.26 -6.28 1.88
N ALA A 154 -13.02 -5.37 2.50
CA ALA A 154 -13.80 -5.67 3.68
C ALA A 154 -14.89 -6.74 3.45
N ALA A 155 -15.44 -6.82 2.24
CA ALA A 155 -16.42 -7.84 1.87
C ALA A 155 -15.76 -9.21 1.62
N THR A 156 -14.51 -9.24 1.16
CA THR A 156 -13.76 -10.49 0.90
C THR A 156 -13.12 -11.09 2.15
N LEU A 157 -12.73 -10.26 3.11
CA LEU A 157 -12.12 -10.73 4.35
C LEU A 157 -13.20 -11.02 5.40
N PRO A 158 -13.22 -12.22 6.01
CA PRO A 158 -14.14 -12.48 7.12
C PRO A 158 -13.83 -11.51 8.27
N SER A 159 -14.80 -10.68 8.64
CA SER A 159 -14.66 -9.80 9.78
C SER A 159 -14.53 -10.67 11.05
N ALA A 160 -13.47 -10.46 11.81
CA ALA A 160 -13.20 -11.19 13.05
C ALA A 160 -14.13 -10.77 14.20
N SER A 161 -15.41 -10.50 13.93
CA SER A 161 -16.38 -10.18 14.99
C SER A 161 -16.93 -11.47 15.59
N LYS A 162 -16.44 -11.81 16.78
CA LYS A 162 -16.91 -12.84 17.73
C LYS A 162 -16.66 -14.31 17.33
N GLN A 163 -15.46 -14.81 17.64
CA GLN A 163 -15.31 -16.18 18.11
C GLN A 163 -15.20 -16.18 19.65
N ALA A 164 -16.36 -16.07 20.31
CA ALA A 164 -16.48 -16.52 21.69
C ALA A 164 -16.64 -18.05 21.65
N SER A 165 -15.57 -18.76 22.00
CA SER A 165 -15.56 -20.08 22.66
C SER A 165 -16.59 -21.13 22.20
N THR A 166 -16.19 -22.09 21.35
CA THR A 166 -16.46 -23.53 21.53
C THR A 166 -15.63 -24.41 20.56
N SER A 167 -14.88 -25.34 21.16
CA SER A 167 -14.41 -26.67 20.68
C SER A 167 -13.73 -26.86 19.31
N ASN A 168 -12.47 -27.28 19.39
CA ASN A 168 -11.69 -28.13 18.48
C ASN A 168 -12.36 -28.58 17.17
N GLY A 169 -11.96 -27.96 16.07
CA GLY A 169 -12.06 -28.50 14.73
C GLY A 169 -11.01 -27.83 13.86
N PHE A 170 -9.92 -28.54 13.55
CA PHE A 170 -8.93 -28.07 12.58
C PHE A 170 -9.60 -27.95 11.20
N PRO A 171 -9.63 -26.77 10.55
CA PRO A 171 -10.01 -26.70 9.15
C PRO A 171 -8.86 -27.28 8.30
N SER A 172 -9.10 -28.47 7.75
CA SER A 172 -8.24 -29.07 6.74
C SER A 172 -8.36 -28.25 5.44
N TYR A 173 -7.43 -27.33 5.22
CA TYR A 173 -7.28 -26.67 3.93
C TYR A 173 -6.70 -27.67 2.94
N VAL A 174 -7.56 -28.48 2.32
CA VAL A 174 -7.18 -29.27 1.15
C VAL A 174 -7.29 -28.35 -0.06
N CYS A 175 -6.15 -27.83 -0.52
CA CYS A 175 -6.01 -27.23 -1.84
C CYS A 175 -6.26 -28.33 -2.88
N MET A 176 -7.49 -28.45 -3.37
CA MET A 176 -7.82 -29.31 -4.49
C MET A 176 -7.41 -28.59 -5.78
N MET A 177 -6.31 -29.03 -6.38
CA MET A 177 -5.92 -28.64 -7.74
C MET A 177 -6.91 -29.27 -8.74
N PRO A 178 -7.42 -28.52 -9.74
CA PRO A 178 -8.21 -29.09 -10.82
C PRO A 178 -7.33 -30.04 -11.66
N ALA A 179 -7.81 -31.27 -11.88
CA ALA A 179 -7.21 -32.18 -12.84
C ALA A 179 -7.46 -31.67 -14.27
N MET A 180 -6.42 -31.75 -15.10
CA MET A 180 -6.37 -31.30 -16.50
C MET A 180 -7.39 -31.99 -17.41
#